data_AF-A0A953YK14-F1
#
_entry.id   AF-A0A953YK14-F1
#
_cell.length_a   1.000
_cell.length_b   1.000
_cell.length_c   1.000
_cell.angle_alpha   90.00
_cell.angle_beta   90.00
_cell.angle_gamma   90.00
#
_symmetry.space_group_name_H-M   'P 1'
#
loop_
_entity.id
_entity.type
_entity.pdbx_description
1 polymer ?
#
loop_
_entity_poly.entity_id
_entity_poly.type
_entity_poly.pdbx_seq_one_letter_code
_entity_poly.pdbx_strand_id
1 'polypeptide(L)'
;MMAGGPTTYGWVQPTALVLGGLMVLVALGLTPSEWLRIGRRTWRFLKTCWRATRMAWRWTVWGWQVSIGHLAALAWARWRARRPADPFAEDVAHARHGHHDHAVRREPVVSTADRPAAPPAPRMPPRPSSVPAVTVTPPAQQKGSDARQASLALGAPDGDYLLPPLELLHRPAGNANTEEMDEEALRHNAGLLHSVLGDFGVRGEIVHVSPGPVVTLYELEPAPGTKSSRVIGLSDDVARSMSAVSVRVAVVPGRNAIGIELPNPVREIVYLRDLLSSDPYGKHSGKLPLVLGKDIGGNPVLADLARMPHLLVAGTTGSGKSVAINVMILSLLYRMSPDKVRLILVDPKMLELSVYEGIP
;
A
#
# COMPACT_ATOMS: atom_id res chain seq x y z
N MET A 1 56.91 48.45 18.23
CA MET A 1 57.16 49.14 16.93
C MET A 1 56.98 48.08 15.85
N MET A 2 56.10 48.14 14.87
CA MET A 2 55.40 49.26 14.24
C MET A 2 53.96 48.88 13.88
N ALA A 3 53.12 49.91 13.76
CA ALA A 3 51.74 49.86 13.30
C ALA A 3 51.67 49.62 11.77
N GLY A 4 50.67 48.86 11.31
CA GLY A 4 50.28 48.73 9.90
C GLY A 4 48.78 48.94 9.77
N GLY A 5 48.37 49.98 9.02
CA GLY A 5 47.03 50.56 9.00
C GLY A 5 45.93 49.77 8.27
N PRO A 6 44.68 50.31 8.27
CA PRO A 6 43.49 49.64 7.76
C PRO A 6 43.40 49.71 6.24
N THR A 7 43.03 48.58 5.64
CA THR A 7 42.84 48.33 4.20
C THR A 7 41.64 49.10 3.61
N THR A 8 41.92 50.03 2.70
CA THR A 8 40.93 50.67 1.81
C THR A 8 40.68 49.79 0.57
N TYR A 9 39.79 48.80 0.68
CA TYR A 9 39.37 47.95 -0.46
C TYR A 9 37.83 47.86 -0.59
N GLY A 10 37.11 48.95 -0.27
CA GLY A 10 35.64 48.98 -0.29
C GLY A 10 34.97 49.59 -1.53
N TRP A 11 35.71 50.26 -2.42
CA TRP A 11 35.09 51.12 -3.45
C TRP A 11 35.56 50.87 -4.90
N VAL A 12 36.49 49.94 -5.13
CA VAL A 12 37.11 49.73 -6.47
C VAL A 12 36.33 48.72 -7.33
N GLN A 13 35.48 47.87 -6.75
CA GLN A 13 34.74 46.85 -7.52
C GLN A 13 33.53 47.35 -8.33
N PRO A 14 32.69 48.31 -7.86
CA PRO A 14 31.54 48.74 -8.66
C PRO A 14 31.96 49.65 -9.83
N THR A 15 33.02 50.43 -9.70
CA THR A 15 33.49 51.35 -10.75
C THR A 15 34.16 50.62 -11.91
N ALA A 16 34.91 49.55 -11.63
CA ALA A 16 35.53 48.71 -12.66
C ALA A 16 34.50 47.94 -13.52
N LEU A 17 33.38 47.51 -12.93
CA LEU A 17 32.28 46.87 -13.67
C LEU A 17 31.54 47.83 -14.59
N VAL A 18 31.32 49.08 -14.16
CA VAL A 18 30.67 50.11 -14.97
C VAL A 18 31.57 50.53 -16.14
N LEU A 19 32.87 50.72 -15.90
CA LEU A 19 33.84 51.02 -16.96
C LEU A 19 34.02 49.85 -17.94
N GLY A 20 34.06 48.60 -17.46
CA GLY A 20 34.11 47.40 -18.30
C GLY A 20 32.87 47.22 -19.18
N GLY A 21 31.67 47.46 -18.62
CA GLY A 21 30.42 47.43 -19.39
C GLY A 21 30.34 48.52 -20.45
N LEU A 22 30.85 49.72 -20.16
CA LEU A 22 30.92 50.82 -21.12
C LEU A 22 31.93 50.53 -22.24
N MET A 23 33.04 49.85 -21.94
CA MET A 23 34.05 49.49 -22.93
C MET A 23 33.57 48.39 -23.90
N VAL A 24 32.76 47.44 -23.42
CA VAL A 24 32.07 46.44 -24.29
C VAL A 24 31.01 47.11 -25.17
N LEU A 25 30.31 48.13 -24.67
CA LEU A 25 29.36 48.93 -25.46
C LEU A 25 30.03 49.68 -26.61
N VAL A 26 31.26 50.18 -26.40
CA VAL A 26 32.05 50.84 -27.45
C VAL A 26 32.67 49.84 -28.43
N ALA A 27 33.13 48.67 -27.94
CA ALA A 27 33.75 47.63 -28.78
C ALA A 27 32.79 46.97 -29.78
N LEU A 28 31.48 46.99 -29.53
CA LEU A 28 30.47 46.45 -30.43
C LEU A 28 30.00 47.44 -31.51
N GLY A 29 30.47 48.69 -31.51
CA GLY A 29 30.25 49.66 -32.61
C GLY A 29 28.79 50.07 -32.86
N LEU A 30 27.86 49.70 -31.98
CA LEU A 30 26.42 49.97 -32.14
C LEU A 30 26.08 51.35 -31.60
N THR A 31 25.48 52.20 -32.44
CA THR A 31 25.06 53.54 -32.05
C THR A 31 23.89 53.50 -31.05
N PRO A 32 23.71 54.50 -30.17
CA PRO A 32 22.57 54.55 -29.24
C PRO A 32 21.19 54.42 -29.93
N SER A 33 21.10 54.88 -31.18
CA SER A 33 19.91 54.76 -32.03
C SER A 33 19.57 53.33 -32.45
N GLU A 34 20.57 52.45 -32.52
CA GLU A 34 20.44 51.04 -32.88
C GLU A 34 20.01 50.21 -31.68
N TRP A 35 20.55 50.51 -30.49
CA TRP A 35 20.07 49.91 -29.24
C TRP A 35 18.59 50.21 -28.97
N LEU A 36 18.14 51.45 -29.20
CA LEU A 36 16.72 51.80 -29.10
C LEU A 36 15.86 51.09 -30.16
N ARG A 37 16.41 50.82 -31.36
CA ARG A 37 15.70 50.03 -32.39
C ARG A 37 15.63 48.54 -32.04
N ILE A 38 16.71 47.96 -31.53
CA ILE A 38 16.79 46.56 -31.09
C ILE A 38 15.83 46.36 -29.90
N GLY A 39 15.88 47.22 -28.88
CA GLY A 39 14.99 47.18 -27.72
C GLY A 39 13.51 47.28 -28.10
N ARG A 40 13.15 48.17 -29.05
CA ARG A 40 11.77 48.27 -29.55
C ARG A 40 11.34 47.07 -30.40
N ARG A 41 12.26 46.37 -31.07
CA ARG A 41 11.96 45.14 -31.84
C ARG A 41 11.82 43.93 -30.91
N THR A 42 12.71 43.76 -29.94
CA THR A 42 12.62 42.69 -28.94
C THR A 42 11.37 42.85 -28.07
N TRP A 43 11.02 44.07 -27.66
CA TRP A 43 9.78 44.32 -26.91
C TRP A 43 8.51 44.00 -27.72
N ARG A 44 8.49 44.30 -29.01
CA ARG A 44 7.38 43.91 -29.91
C ARG A 44 7.31 42.40 -30.06
N PHE A 45 8.44 41.73 -30.22
CA PHE A 45 8.52 40.27 -30.33
C PHE A 45 8.05 39.56 -29.06
N LEU A 46 8.47 40.03 -27.88
CA LEU A 46 7.97 39.50 -26.60
C LEU A 46 6.46 39.70 -26.44
N LYS A 47 5.93 40.88 -26.81
CA LYS A 47 4.48 41.13 -26.77
C LYS A 47 3.70 40.20 -27.71
N THR A 48 4.23 39.92 -28.90
CA THR A 48 3.59 38.97 -29.83
C THR A 48 3.64 37.53 -29.31
N CYS A 49 4.79 37.09 -28.77
CA CYS A 49 4.90 35.77 -28.14
C CYS A 49 3.93 35.63 -26.95
N TRP A 50 3.83 36.64 -26.09
CA TRP A 50 2.92 36.64 -24.94
C TRP A 50 1.44 36.60 -25.34
N ARG A 51 1.07 37.30 -26.43
CA ARG A 51 -0.30 37.23 -26.98
C ARG A 51 -0.60 35.86 -27.58
N ALA A 52 0.37 35.26 -28.27
CA ALA A 52 0.22 33.92 -28.86
C ALA A 52 0.09 32.83 -27.79
N THR A 53 0.91 32.85 -26.74
CA THR A 53 0.80 31.89 -25.63
C THR A 53 -0.50 32.05 -24.84
N ARG A 54 -0.96 33.29 -24.61
CA ARG A 54 -2.26 33.53 -23.96
C ARG A 54 -3.44 33.05 -24.82
N MET A 55 -3.35 33.17 -26.15
CA MET A 55 -4.38 32.61 -27.04
C MET A 55 -4.34 31.09 -27.05
N ALA A 56 -3.16 30.48 -27.20
CA ALA A 56 -3.01 29.02 -27.14
C ALA A 56 -3.60 28.45 -25.83
N TRP A 57 -3.30 29.09 -24.68
CA TRP A 57 -3.84 28.69 -23.39
C TRP A 57 -5.38 28.80 -23.31
N ARG A 58 -5.97 29.87 -23.86
CA ARG A 58 -7.44 30.01 -23.94
C ARG A 58 -8.08 28.92 -24.80
N TRP A 59 -7.46 28.54 -25.91
CA TRP A 59 -7.96 27.47 -26.79
C TRP A 59 -7.84 26.08 -26.14
N THR A 60 -6.75 25.80 -25.42
CA THR A 60 -6.61 24.53 -24.69
C THR A 60 -7.61 24.40 -23.54
N VAL A 61 -7.85 25.49 -22.80
CA VAL A 61 -8.82 25.49 -21.68
C VAL A 61 -10.26 25.38 -22.19
N TRP A 62 -10.59 26.09 -23.28
CA TRP A 62 -11.93 26.01 -23.88
C TRP A 62 -12.20 24.62 -24.49
N GLY A 63 -11.20 24.02 -25.15
CA GLY A 63 -11.29 22.65 -25.64
C GLY A 63 -11.52 21.63 -24.52
N TRP A 64 -10.82 21.77 -23.40
CA TRP A 64 -11.01 20.93 -22.21
C TRP A 64 -12.42 21.07 -21.61
N GLN A 65 -12.96 22.29 -21.52
CA GLN A 65 -14.31 22.52 -20.98
C GLN A 65 -15.42 21.89 -21.84
N VAL A 66 -15.30 21.98 -23.17
CA VAL A 66 -16.28 21.37 -24.08
C VAL A 66 -16.21 19.84 -24.03
N SER A 67 -15.00 19.25 -24.02
CA SER A 67 -14.84 17.79 -23.94
C SER A 67 -15.37 17.18 -22.64
N ILE A 68 -15.16 17.84 -21.49
CA ILE A 68 -15.69 17.38 -20.20
C ILE A 68 -17.23 17.44 -20.18
N GLY A 69 -17.83 18.51 -20.73
CA GLY A 69 -19.28 18.64 -20.81
C GLY A 69 -19.95 17.54 -21.64
N HIS A 70 -19.37 17.19 -22.79
CA HIS A 70 -19.88 16.12 -23.65
C HIS A 70 -19.73 14.74 -22.98
N LEU A 71 -18.61 14.46 -22.32
CA LEU A 71 -18.41 13.20 -21.59
C LEU A 71 -19.35 13.08 -20.40
N ALA A 72 -19.58 14.16 -19.66
CA ALA A 72 -20.54 14.20 -18.55
C ALA A 72 -21.98 13.97 -19.03
N ALA A 73 -22.38 14.60 -20.15
CA ALA A 73 -23.70 14.40 -20.74
C ALA A 73 -23.93 12.95 -21.20
N LEU A 74 -22.93 12.33 -21.86
CA LEU A 74 -22.99 10.93 -22.26
C LEU A 74 -23.03 9.97 -21.07
N ALA A 75 -22.25 10.25 -20.01
CA ALA A 75 -22.28 9.48 -18.77
C ALA A 75 -23.64 9.60 -18.08
N TRP A 76 -24.24 10.79 -18.03
CA TRP A 76 -25.54 11.03 -17.43
C TRP A 76 -26.68 10.36 -18.21
N ALA A 77 -26.63 10.43 -19.55
CA ALA A 77 -27.57 9.71 -20.42
C ALA A 77 -27.48 8.18 -20.23
N ARG A 78 -26.25 7.64 -20.13
CA ARG A 78 -26.02 6.21 -19.91
C ARG A 78 -26.42 5.75 -18.51
N TRP A 79 -26.27 6.59 -17.49
CA TRP A 79 -26.77 6.33 -16.14
C TRP A 79 -28.30 6.35 -16.08
N ARG A 80 -28.95 7.31 -16.75
CA ARG A 80 -30.41 7.40 -16.83
C ARG A 80 -31.02 6.20 -17.57
N ALA A 81 -30.39 5.72 -18.64
CA ALA A 81 -30.83 4.55 -19.39
C ALA A 81 -30.65 3.21 -18.64
N ARG A 82 -29.82 3.18 -17.58
CA ARG A 82 -29.57 1.99 -16.75
C ARG A 82 -30.41 1.94 -15.47
N ARG A 83 -31.32 2.89 -15.26
CA ARG A 83 -32.26 2.81 -14.14
C ARG A 83 -33.28 1.69 -14.43
N PRO A 84 -33.34 0.62 -13.64
CA PRO A 84 -34.44 -0.33 -13.72
C PRO A 84 -35.76 0.40 -13.39
N ALA A 85 -36.84 0.03 -14.08
CA ALA A 85 -38.18 0.54 -13.79
C ALA A 85 -38.54 0.25 -12.33
N ASP A 86 -39.13 1.24 -11.67
CA ASP A 86 -39.52 1.16 -10.26
C ASP A 86 -40.57 0.04 -10.09
N PRO A 87 -40.30 -1.04 -9.32
CA PRO A 87 -41.20 -2.19 -9.21
C PRO A 87 -42.55 -1.88 -8.54
N PHE A 88 -42.72 -0.67 -8.00
CA PHE A 88 -43.88 -0.23 -7.25
C PHE A 88 -44.70 0.87 -7.96
N ALA A 89 -44.39 1.16 -9.22
CA ALA A 89 -45.11 2.20 -9.97
C ALA A 89 -46.53 1.79 -10.41
N GLU A 90 -46.85 0.49 -10.46
CA GLU A 90 -48.18 0.00 -10.87
C GLU A 90 -49.21 -0.03 -9.73
N ASP A 91 -48.78 -0.14 -8.47
CA ASP A 91 -49.71 -0.31 -7.33
C ASP A 91 -50.43 0.98 -6.92
N VAL A 92 -49.96 2.15 -7.36
CA VAL A 92 -50.57 3.46 -7.02
C VAL A 92 -51.66 3.86 -8.03
N ALA A 93 -51.74 3.22 -9.19
CA ALA A 93 -52.72 3.53 -10.23
C ALA A 93 -54.10 2.88 -9.97
N HIS A 94 -54.16 1.76 -9.24
CA HIS A 94 -55.41 1.04 -8.97
C HIS A 94 -56.21 1.54 -7.75
N ALA A 95 -55.61 2.36 -6.89
CA ALA A 95 -56.26 2.85 -5.66
C ALA A 95 -57.16 4.09 -5.84
N ARG A 96 -57.45 4.52 -7.08
CA ARG A 96 -58.15 5.79 -7.36
C ARG A 96 -59.55 5.69 -7.97
N HIS A 97 -60.11 4.50 -8.18
CA HIS A 97 -61.45 4.36 -8.76
C HIS A 97 -62.32 3.39 -7.94
N GLY A 98 -63.19 3.92 -7.07
CA GLY A 98 -64.21 3.12 -6.37
C GLY A 98 -64.84 3.76 -5.12
N HIS A 99 -65.57 4.86 -5.27
CA HIS A 99 -66.73 5.26 -4.43
C HIS A 99 -67.98 4.76 -5.19
N HIS A 100 -69.12 4.28 -4.66
CA HIS A 100 -69.86 4.39 -3.41
C HIS A 100 -70.82 3.17 -3.33
N ASP A 101 -71.23 2.71 -2.14
CA ASP A 101 -72.66 2.71 -1.77
C ASP A 101 -72.92 2.33 -0.30
N HIS A 102 -73.93 2.99 0.27
CA HIS A 102 -74.33 3.01 1.67
C HIS A 102 -75.27 1.85 2.07
N ALA A 103 -75.15 1.35 3.30
CA ALA A 103 -76.31 0.98 4.12
C ALA A 103 -75.98 1.00 5.63
N VAL A 104 -76.82 1.73 6.37
CA VAL A 104 -76.76 2.04 7.80
C VAL A 104 -77.67 1.08 8.58
N ARG A 105 -77.22 0.49 9.71
CA ARG A 105 -78.04 0.39 10.95
C ARG A 105 -77.34 -0.10 12.24
N ARG A 106 -77.32 0.82 13.22
CA ARG A 106 -77.56 0.73 14.69
C ARG A 106 -76.69 -0.13 15.63
N GLU A 107 -76.18 0.56 16.65
CA GLU A 107 -75.51 0.10 17.89
C GLU A 107 -76.44 -0.67 18.85
N PRO A 108 -75.87 -1.38 19.86
CA PRO A 108 -75.87 -0.76 21.18
C PRO A 108 -74.58 -0.94 22.01
N VAL A 109 -74.30 0.06 22.83
CA VAL A 109 -73.39 0.03 23.99
C VAL A 109 -74.05 -0.75 25.14
N VAL A 110 -73.33 -1.65 25.83
CA VAL A 110 -73.30 -1.84 27.31
C VAL A 110 -72.22 -2.85 27.73
N SER A 111 -71.31 -2.37 28.58
CA SER A 111 -70.70 -2.94 29.81
C SER A 111 -70.32 -4.44 29.98
N THR A 112 -69.10 -4.58 30.51
CA THR A 112 -68.54 -5.58 31.46
C THR A 112 -68.21 -7.01 31.00
N ALA A 113 -66.90 -7.26 31.00
CA ALA A 113 -66.19 -8.48 31.40
C ALA A 113 -66.58 -9.82 30.73
N ASP A 114 -65.80 -10.24 29.73
CA ASP A 114 -65.17 -11.59 29.68
C ASP A 114 -64.33 -11.81 28.39
N ARG A 115 -63.00 -11.97 28.57
CA ARG A 115 -62.01 -12.80 27.81
C ARG A 115 -61.84 -12.61 26.27
N PRO A 116 -60.81 -13.20 25.60
CA PRO A 116 -59.57 -13.84 26.06
C PRO A 116 -58.27 -13.22 25.46
N ALA A 117 -57.15 -13.42 26.16
CA ALA A 117 -55.81 -13.04 25.75
C ALA A 117 -55.23 -13.91 24.62
N ALA A 118 -54.29 -13.32 23.89
CA ALA A 118 -53.50 -13.88 22.80
C ALA A 118 -52.79 -15.22 23.13
N PRO A 119 -52.52 -16.07 22.11
CA PRO A 119 -51.90 -17.39 22.30
C PRO A 119 -50.45 -17.29 22.81
N PRO A 120 -50.02 -18.16 23.75
CA PRO A 120 -48.68 -18.11 24.32
C PRO A 120 -47.63 -18.82 23.45
N ALA A 121 -46.41 -18.26 23.45
CA ALA A 121 -45.22 -18.85 22.87
C ALA A 121 -44.80 -20.17 23.58
N PRO A 122 -44.22 -21.15 22.86
CA PRO A 122 -43.86 -22.45 23.41
C PRO A 122 -42.71 -22.36 24.41
N ARG A 123 -42.95 -22.86 25.63
CA ARG A 123 -41.95 -23.03 26.70
C ARG A 123 -41.19 -24.35 26.51
N MET A 124 -39.86 -24.27 26.44
CA MET A 124 -38.97 -25.44 26.51
C MET A 124 -38.95 -26.03 27.92
N PRO A 125 -38.90 -27.37 28.08
CA PRO A 125 -38.78 -28.01 29.39
C PRO A 125 -37.34 -27.89 29.95
N PRO A 126 -37.19 -27.78 31.29
CA PRO A 126 -35.88 -27.73 31.94
C PRO A 126 -35.19 -29.09 31.89
N ARG A 127 -33.93 -29.12 31.42
CA ARG A 127 -33.07 -30.31 31.49
C ARG A 127 -32.58 -30.52 32.94
N PRO A 128 -32.60 -31.75 33.45
CA PRO A 128 -32.09 -32.08 34.78
C PRO A 128 -30.57 -31.99 34.83
N SER A 129 -30.08 -31.35 35.90
CA SER A 129 -28.69 -31.36 36.31
C SER A 129 -28.40 -32.66 37.07
N SER A 130 -27.64 -33.55 36.45
CA SER A 130 -26.96 -34.65 37.14
C SER A 130 -25.77 -35.10 36.29
N VAL A 131 -24.61 -34.51 36.53
CA VAL A 131 -23.34 -35.02 36.00
C VAL A 131 -22.80 -36.03 37.04
N PRO A 132 -22.55 -37.30 36.67
CA PRO A 132 -21.97 -38.28 37.56
C PRO A 132 -20.51 -37.96 37.86
N ALA A 133 -20.13 -38.11 39.14
CA ALA A 133 -18.75 -38.08 39.58
C ALA A 133 -17.98 -39.23 38.90
N VAL A 134 -17.04 -38.87 38.02
CA VAL A 134 -16.01 -39.78 37.53
C VAL A 134 -14.70 -39.38 38.19
N THR A 135 -14.26 -40.24 39.10
CA THR A 135 -12.94 -40.24 39.73
C THR A 135 -11.87 -40.29 38.66
N VAL A 136 -11.14 -39.19 38.44
CA VAL A 136 -9.91 -39.20 37.65
C VAL A 136 -8.76 -39.56 38.58
N THR A 137 -8.35 -40.82 38.51
CA THR A 137 -7.08 -41.32 39.05
C THR A 137 -5.93 -40.52 38.42
N PRO A 138 -4.95 -39.99 39.19
CA PRO A 138 -3.82 -39.27 38.61
C PRO A 138 -2.89 -40.25 37.86
N PRO A 139 -2.58 -40.04 36.57
CA PRO A 139 -1.50 -40.75 35.92
C PRO A 139 -0.16 -40.21 36.43
N ALA A 140 0.73 -41.15 36.73
CA ALA A 140 2.04 -40.95 37.32
C ALA A 140 2.91 -39.92 36.57
N GLN A 141 3.65 -39.13 37.37
CA GLN A 141 4.74 -38.27 36.93
C GLN A 141 5.80 -39.06 36.16
N GLN A 142 5.93 -38.82 34.86
CA GLN A 142 7.19 -39.02 34.16
C GLN A 142 7.98 -37.71 34.22
N LYS A 143 9.02 -37.71 35.05
CA LYS A 143 10.10 -36.71 35.03
C LYS A 143 10.80 -36.77 33.67
N GLY A 144 10.41 -35.88 32.76
CA GLY A 144 11.21 -35.44 31.63
C GLY A 144 11.71 -34.04 31.92
N SER A 145 12.98 -33.94 32.28
CA SER A 145 13.73 -32.71 32.56
C SER A 145 13.82 -31.79 31.32
N ASP A 146 14.00 -30.50 31.60
CA ASP A 146 14.37 -29.41 30.68
C ASP A 146 13.27 -28.55 30.06
N ALA A 147 12.15 -28.38 30.76
CA ALA A 147 11.51 -27.07 30.78
C ALA A 147 12.25 -26.17 31.78
N ARG A 148 13.44 -25.67 31.39
CA ARG A 148 13.95 -24.42 31.98
C ARG A 148 12.94 -23.35 31.58
N GLN A 149 11.96 -23.15 32.46
CA GLN A 149 11.15 -21.94 32.51
C GLN A 149 12.16 -20.79 32.44
N ALA A 150 12.30 -20.20 31.25
CA ALA A 150 13.11 -19.01 31.08
C ALA A 150 12.49 -18.00 32.03
N SER A 151 13.18 -17.72 33.13
CA SER A 151 12.79 -16.68 34.04
C SER A 151 12.71 -15.41 33.20
N LEU A 152 11.49 -14.97 32.89
CA LEU A 152 11.27 -13.61 32.43
C LEU A 152 11.76 -12.74 33.58
N ALA A 153 12.99 -12.25 33.47
CA ALA A 153 13.61 -11.38 34.45
C ALA A 153 12.90 -10.03 34.37
N LEU A 154 11.70 -9.95 34.95
CA LEU A 154 10.88 -8.74 35.07
C LEU A 154 11.40 -7.84 36.21
N GLY A 155 12.71 -7.63 36.23
CA GLY A 155 13.38 -6.82 37.23
C GLY A 155 14.88 -6.85 37.01
N ALA A 156 15.40 -5.92 36.22
CA ALA A 156 16.80 -5.55 36.32
C ALA A 156 17.02 -4.91 37.71
N PRO A 157 18.08 -5.27 38.44
CA PRO A 157 18.57 -4.42 39.50
C PRO A 157 19.07 -3.11 38.84
N ASP A 158 18.61 -1.98 39.37
CA ASP A 158 19.03 -0.62 39.03
C ASP A 158 18.61 -0.07 37.65
N GLY A 159 17.38 0.42 37.53
CA GLY A 159 16.99 1.56 36.66
C GLY A 159 17.11 1.42 35.13
N ASP A 160 17.80 0.42 34.62
CA ASP A 160 18.10 0.27 33.20
C ASP A 160 16.97 -0.46 32.47
N TYR A 161 16.49 0.14 31.39
CA TYR A 161 15.45 -0.43 30.55
C TYR A 161 15.92 -1.72 29.86
N LEU A 162 15.26 -2.84 30.15
CA LEU A 162 15.50 -4.13 29.49
C LEU A 162 14.72 -4.23 28.18
N LEU A 163 15.41 -4.64 27.11
CA LEU A 163 14.77 -4.93 25.84
C LEU A 163 13.91 -6.21 25.92
N PRO A 164 12.80 -6.28 25.17
CA PRO A 164 11.92 -7.44 25.19
C PRO A 164 12.61 -8.70 24.63
N PRO A 165 12.41 -9.87 25.27
CA PRO A 165 12.94 -11.15 24.76
C PRO A 165 12.18 -11.63 23.51
N LEU A 166 12.88 -12.26 22.56
CA LEU A 166 12.31 -12.75 21.30
C LEU A 166 11.30 -13.90 21.50
N GLU A 167 11.32 -14.53 22.67
CA GLU A 167 10.40 -15.59 23.10
C GLU A 167 8.95 -15.11 23.16
N LEU A 168 8.71 -13.80 23.27
CA LEU A 168 7.38 -13.21 23.17
C LEU A 168 6.79 -13.33 21.75
N LEU A 169 7.64 -13.57 20.74
CA LEU A 169 7.22 -13.72 19.36
C LEU A 169 7.02 -15.20 18.98
N HIS A 170 6.03 -15.43 18.14
CA HIS A 170 5.72 -16.77 17.64
C HIS A 170 6.90 -17.37 16.86
N ARG A 171 7.16 -18.66 17.10
CA ARG A 171 8.19 -19.42 16.39
C ARG A 171 7.56 -20.14 15.19
N PRO A 172 8.15 -20.08 13.98
CA PRO A 172 7.66 -20.89 12.87
C PRO A 172 7.75 -22.38 13.22
N ALA A 173 6.75 -23.16 12.81
CA ALA A 173 6.90 -24.61 12.73
C ALA A 173 7.87 -24.90 11.58
N GLY A 174 8.93 -25.69 11.81
CA GLY A 174 9.97 -25.92 10.80
C GLY A 174 9.43 -26.65 9.56
N ASN A 175 9.73 -26.12 8.38
CA ASN A 175 9.36 -26.73 7.09
C ASN A 175 10.54 -27.59 6.60
N ALA A 176 10.59 -28.87 6.97
CA ALA A 176 11.72 -29.75 6.66
C ALA A 176 11.53 -30.66 5.41
N ASN A 177 10.35 -30.64 4.75
CA ASN A 177 9.97 -31.69 3.79
C ASN A 177 9.45 -31.18 2.42
N THR A 178 9.70 -29.93 2.04
CA THR A 178 9.06 -29.32 0.84
C THR A 178 9.94 -29.34 -0.42
N GLU A 179 11.26 -29.55 -0.29
CA GLU A 179 12.22 -29.18 -1.36
C GLU A 179 12.21 -30.10 -2.61
N GLU A 180 12.06 -31.42 -2.47
CA GLU A 180 12.16 -32.34 -3.64
C GLU A 180 10.89 -32.38 -4.52
N MET A 181 9.71 -32.18 -3.93
CA MET A 181 8.44 -32.15 -4.67
C MET A 181 8.26 -30.82 -5.44
N ASP A 182 9.08 -29.82 -5.13
CA ASP A 182 8.98 -28.47 -5.70
C ASP A 182 9.60 -28.39 -7.10
N GLU A 183 10.70 -29.09 -7.39
CA GLU A 183 11.38 -28.97 -8.70
C GLU A 183 10.54 -29.45 -9.89
N GLU A 184 9.87 -30.61 -9.78
CA GLU A 184 9.04 -31.14 -10.85
C GLU A 184 7.81 -30.25 -11.09
N ALA A 185 7.19 -29.78 -10.01
CA ALA A 185 6.09 -28.83 -10.06
C ALA A 185 6.51 -27.50 -10.71
N LEU A 186 7.69 -26.98 -10.36
CA LEU A 186 8.26 -25.75 -10.95
C LEU A 186 8.52 -25.91 -12.45
N ARG A 187 9.07 -27.06 -12.89
CA ARG A 187 9.28 -27.35 -14.32
C ARG A 187 7.96 -27.47 -15.08
N HIS A 188 6.97 -28.15 -14.49
CA HIS A 188 5.64 -28.26 -15.08
C HIS A 188 5.00 -26.87 -15.25
N ASN A 189 5.05 -26.04 -14.20
CA ASN A 189 4.50 -24.69 -14.23
C ASN A 189 5.25 -23.76 -15.22
N ALA A 190 6.57 -23.91 -15.35
CA ALA A 190 7.36 -23.20 -16.36
C ALA A 190 6.93 -23.57 -17.79
N GLY A 191 6.67 -24.86 -18.06
CA GLY A 191 6.16 -25.35 -19.34
C GLY A 191 4.76 -24.80 -19.66
N LEU A 192 3.88 -24.76 -18.65
CA LEU A 192 2.55 -24.15 -18.78
C LEU A 192 2.65 -22.66 -19.09
N LEU A 193 3.48 -21.92 -18.36
CA LEU A 193 3.72 -20.49 -18.60
C LEU A 193 4.24 -20.24 -20.02
N HIS A 194 5.20 -21.05 -20.49
CA HIS A 194 5.72 -20.96 -21.85
C HIS A 194 4.61 -21.17 -22.90
N SER A 195 3.75 -22.19 -22.72
CA SER A 195 2.60 -22.43 -23.61
C SER A 195 1.63 -21.25 -23.64
N VAL A 196 1.26 -20.73 -22.47
CA VAL A 196 0.34 -19.59 -22.34
C VAL A 196 0.90 -18.34 -23.02
N LEU A 197 2.19 -18.03 -22.82
CA LEU A 197 2.84 -16.90 -23.50
C LEU A 197 2.82 -17.09 -25.03
N GLY A 198 3.05 -18.31 -25.51
CA GLY A 198 2.97 -18.68 -26.91
C GLY A 198 1.59 -18.41 -27.52
N ASP A 199 0.52 -18.74 -26.81
CA ASP A 199 -0.87 -18.51 -27.25
C ASP A 199 -1.19 -17.01 -27.46
N PHE A 200 -0.56 -16.13 -26.67
CA PHE A 200 -0.66 -14.68 -26.83
C PHE A 200 0.36 -14.08 -27.82
N GLY A 201 1.10 -14.94 -28.52
CA GLY A 201 2.09 -14.55 -29.53
C GLY A 201 3.36 -13.94 -28.91
N VAL A 202 3.66 -14.23 -27.65
CA VAL A 202 4.94 -13.92 -27.01
C VAL A 202 5.83 -15.15 -27.16
N ARG A 203 6.88 -15.02 -27.99
CA ARG A 203 7.89 -16.06 -28.18
C ARG A 203 9.12 -15.74 -27.33
N GLY A 204 9.72 -16.75 -26.74
CA GLY A 204 10.90 -16.64 -25.88
C GLY A 204 11.09 -17.90 -25.06
N GLU A 205 12.17 -17.97 -24.32
CA GLU A 205 12.53 -19.13 -23.49
C GLU A 205 12.58 -18.75 -22.01
N ILE A 206 12.17 -19.65 -21.13
CA ILE A 206 12.33 -19.46 -19.68
C ILE A 206 13.73 -19.94 -19.30
N VAL A 207 14.62 -19.00 -18.99
CA VAL A 207 16.05 -19.28 -18.76
C VAL A 207 16.37 -19.61 -17.30
N HIS A 208 15.60 -19.06 -16.35
CA HIS A 208 15.82 -19.26 -14.93
C HIS A 208 14.49 -19.28 -14.18
N VAL A 209 14.43 -20.09 -13.12
CA VAL A 209 13.30 -20.16 -12.19
C VAL A 209 13.86 -20.02 -10.78
N SER A 210 13.41 -19.01 -10.05
CA SER A 210 13.80 -18.77 -8.66
C SER A 210 12.55 -18.86 -7.77
N PRO A 211 12.35 -19.97 -7.03
CA PRO A 211 11.27 -20.04 -6.05
C PRO A 211 11.55 -19.09 -4.88
N GLY A 212 10.52 -18.43 -4.40
CA GLY A 212 10.53 -17.56 -3.24
C GLY A 212 9.47 -17.97 -2.22
N PRO A 213 9.37 -17.29 -1.07
CA PRO A 213 8.42 -17.66 -0.01
C PRO A 213 6.95 -17.42 -0.40
N VAL A 214 6.67 -16.42 -1.24
CA VAL A 214 5.29 -16.01 -1.60
C VAL A 214 5.03 -16.13 -3.10
N VAL A 215 6.04 -15.85 -3.90
CA VAL A 215 5.99 -15.85 -5.36
C VAL A 215 7.22 -16.57 -5.90
N THR A 216 7.09 -17.12 -7.11
CA THR A 216 8.20 -17.66 -7.89
C THR A 216 8.49 -16.71 -9.05
N LEU A 217 9.77 -16.39 -9.25
CA LEU A 217 10.24 -15.57 -10.36
C LEU A 217 10.66 -16.46 -11.54
N TYR A 218 10.00 -16.28 -12.67
CA TYR A 218 10.36 -16.88 -13.95
C TYR A 218 11.02 -15.82 -14.82
N GLU A 219 12.23 -16.09 -15.29
CA GLU A 219 12.94 -15.19 -16.18
C GLU A 219 12.74 -15.62 -17.63
N LEU A 220 12.02 -14.81 -18.38
CA LEU A 220 11.78 -14.98 -19.81
C LEU A 220 12.83 -14.20 -20.60
N GLU A 221 13.58 -14.88 -21.45
CA GLU A 221 14.35 -14.25 -22.51
C GLU A 221 13.48 -14.15 -23.78
N PRO A 222 13.03 -12.94 -24.17
CA PRO A 222 12.12 -12.78 -25.29
C PRO A 222 12.84 -12.99 -26.62
N ALA A 223 12.15 -13.59 -27.59
CA ALA A 223 12.67 -13.72 -28.95
C ALA A 223 12.91 -12.33 -29.60
N PRO A 224 13.89 -12.21 -30.51
CA PRO A 224 14.19 -10.96 -31.18
C PRO A 224 12.96 -10.29 -31.79
N GLY A 225 12.79 -8.99 -31.53
CA GLY A 225 11.65 -8.20 -32.01
C GLY A 225 10.43 -8.18 -31.08
N THR A 226 10.41 -8.99 -30.01
CA THR A 226 9.37 -8.91 -28.98
C THR A 226 9.63 -7.71 -28.06
N LYS A 227 8.68 -6.76 -28.00
CA LYS A 227 8.78 -5.60 -27.12
C LYS A 227 8.41 -5.97 -25.68
N SER A 228 9.21 -5.57 -24.70
CA SER A 228 8.93 -5.81 -23.28
C SER A 228 7.57 -5.25 -22.85
N SER A 229 7.15 -4.11 -23.41
CA SER A 229 5.84 -3.51 -23.14
C SER A 229 4.66 -4.40 -23.51
N ARG A 230 4.81 -5.28 -24.51
CA ARG A 230 3.77 -6.24 -24.90
C ARG A 230 3.58 -7.29 -23.82
N VAL A 231 4.68 -7.86 -23.31
CA VAL A 231 4.64 -8.87 -22.26
C VAL A 231 4.07 -8.28 -20.97
N ILE A 232 4.49 -7.05 -20.62
CA ILE A 232 3.95 -6.32 -19.46
C ILE A 232 2.45 -6.08 -19.60
N GLY A 233 1.98 -5.71 -20.80
CA GLY A 233 0.55 -5.47 -21.06
C GLY A 233 -0.33 -6.72 -21.05
N LEU A 234 0.26 -7.92 -21.06
CA LEU A 234 -0.44 -9.21 -21.02
C LEU A 234 -0.55 -9.78 -19.60
N SER A 235 -0.11 -9.06 -18.56
CA SER A 235 -0.06 -9.55 -17.18
C SER A 235 -1.39 -10.16 -16.70
N ASP A 236 -2.50 -9.48 -16.98
CA ASP A 236 -3.83 -9.88 -16.50
C ASP A 236 -4.36 -11.12 -17.26
N ASP A 237 -4.06 -11.20 -18.55
CA ASP A 237 -4.41 -12.36 -19.37
C ASP A 237 -3.58 -13.59 -19.01
N VAL A 238 -2.29 -13.42 -18.74
CA VAL A 238 -1.42 -14.49 -18.22
C VAL A 238 -1.92 -14.94 -16.85
N ALA A 239 -2.26 -14.02 -15.94
CA ALA A 239 -2.80 -14.36 -14.63
C ALA A 239 -4.07 -15.21 -14.76
N ARG A 240 -4.99 -14.83 -15.66
CA ARG A 240 -6.23 -15.57 -15.92
C ARG A 240 -5.95 -16.97 -16.49
N SER A 241 -5.08 -17.10 -17.49
CA SER A 241 -4.76 -18.40 -18.09
C SER A 241 -3.99 -19.32 -17.15
N MET A 242 -3.17 -18.76 -16.26
CA MET A 242 -2.43 -19.50 -15.23
C MET A 242 -3.26 -19.78 -13.96
N SER A 243 -4.53 -19.36 -13.91
CA SER A 243 -5.36 -19.43 -12.69
C SER A 243 -4.72 -18.79 -11.46
N ALA A 244 -3.91 -17.74 -11.67
CA ALA A 244 -3.24 -16.99 -10.63
C ALA A 244 -4.06 -15.76 -10.21
N VAL A 245 -3.95 -15.37 -8.93
CA VAL A 245 -4.64 -14.17 -8.40
C VAL A 245 -4.18 -12.90 -9.12
N SER A 246 -2.88 -12.79 -9.40
CA SER A 246 -2.26 -11.67 -10.10
C SER A 246 -0.88 -12.09 -10.59
N VAL A 247 -0.39 -11.47 -11.65
CA VAL A 247 0.98 -11.66 -12.15
C VAL A 247 1.65 -10.30 -12.23
N ARG A 248 2.89 -10.22 -11.75
CA ARG A 248 3.72 -9.02 -11.94
C ARG A 248 4.78 -9.29 -12.99
N VAL A 249 4.84 -8.43 -14.00
CA VAL A 249 5.81 -8.52 -15.08
C VAL A 249 6.68 -7.27 -15.08
N ALA A 250 7.99 -7.44 -15.02
CA ALA A 250 8.95 -6.34 -15.02
C ALA A 250 10.24 -6.72 -15.74
N VAL A 251 10.97 -5.73 -16.24
CA VAL A 251 12.32 -5.96 -16.79
C VAL A 251 13.31 -6.23 -15.66
N VAL A 252 14.21 -7.20 -15.85
CA VAL A 252 15.27 -7.49 -14.88
C VAL A 252 16.44 -6.53 -15.12
N PRO A 253 16.82 -5.69 -14.15
CA PRO A 253 17.94 -4.76 -14.33
C PRO A 253 19.24 -5.50 -14.62
N GLY A 254 19.98 -5.05 -15.63
CA GLY A 254 21.30 -5.60 -15.97
C GLY A 254 21.29 -6.93 -16.72
N ARG A 255 20.11 -7.49 -17.08
CA ARG A 255 19.99 -8.73 -17.86
C ARG A 255 19.00 -8.54 -19.01
N ASN A 256 19.19 -9.28 -20.11
CA ASN A 256 18.24 -9.31 -21.23
C ASN A 256 17.03 -10.23 -20.94
N ALA A 257 16.42 -10.05 -19.77
CA ALA A 257 15.35 -10.92 -19.28
C ALA A 257 14.17 -10.10 -18.77
N ILE A 258 12.97 -10.66 -18.93
CA ILE A 258 11.73 -10.16 -18.37
C ILE A 258 11.35 -11.09 -17.22
N GLY A 259 11.28 -10.55 -16.01
CA GLY A 259 10.83 -11.26 -14.82
C GLY A 259 9.31 -11.35 -14.79
N ILE A 260 8.79 -12.56 -14.65
CA ILE A 260 7.38 -12.87 -14.46
C ILE A 260 7.24 -13.49 -13.08
N GLU A 261 6.61 -12.76 -12.17
CA GLU A 261 6.38 -13.19 -10.78
C GLU A 261 4.97 -13.80 -10.68
N LEU A 262 4.93 -15.09 -10.36
CA LEU A 262 3.69 -15.86 -10.18
C LEU A 262 3.53 -16.24 -8.70
N PRO A 263 2.34 -16.07 -8.09
CA PRO A 263 2.08 -16.52 -6.73
C PRO A 263 2.25 -18.03 -6.59
N ASN A 264 2.87 -18.45 -5.49
CA ASN A 264 2.97 -19.87 -5.16
C ASN A 264 1.58 -20.43 -4.77
N PRO A 265 1.33 -21.72 -5.01
CA PRO A 265 0.09 -22.37 -4.56
C PRO A 265 -0.02 -22.36 -3.03
N VAL A 266 1.11 -22.55 -2.34
CA VAL A 266 1.23 -22.43 -0.88
C VAL A 266 2.17 -21.27 -0.58
N ARG A 267 1.67 -20.23 0.08
CA ARG A 267 2.46 -19.06 0.47
C ARG A 267 2.97 -19.26 1.89
N GLU A 268 4.27 -19.04 2.09
CA GLU A 268 4.87 -19.08 3.41
C GLU A 268 4.57 -17.80 4.20
N ILE A 269 4.27 -17.95 5.48
CA ILE A 269 4.16 -16.81 6.40
C ILE A 269 5.55 -16.35 6.77
N VAL A 270 5.84 -15.06 6.56
CA VAL A 270 7.08 -14.43 7.01
C VAL A 270 6.90 -13.97 8.45
N TYR A 271 7.57 -14.65 9.39
CA TYR A 271 7.49 -14.33 10.81
C TYR A 271 8.45 -13.21 11.22
N LEU A 272 7.95 -12.26 12.01
CA LEU A 272 8.78 -11.17 12.56
C LEU A 272 9.96 -11.70 13.40
N ARG A 273 9.74 -12.78 14.16
CA ARG A 273 10.77 -13.41 14.98
C ARG A 273 12.00 -13.78 14.15
N ASP A 274 11.79 -14.42 12.99
CA ASP A 274 12.88 -14.86 12.11
C ASP A 274 13.69 -13.68 11.57
N LEU A 275 13.01 -12.56 11.30
CA LEU A 275 13.66 -11.34 10.82
C LEU A 275 14.47 -10.67 11.92
N LEU A 276 13.96 -10.61 13.15
CA LEU A 276 14.66 -10.04 14.29
C LEU A 276 15.80 -10.94 14.79
N SER A 277 15.69 -12.26 14.65
CA SER A 277 16.79 -13.19 14.95
C SER A 277 17.82 -13.30 13.83
N SER A 278 17.61 -12.62 12.70
CA SER A 278 18.52 -12.67 11.56
C SER A 278 19.82 -11.89 11.81
N ASP A 279 20.92 -12.44 11.32
CA ASP A 279 22.25 -11.81 11.33
C ASP A 279 22.25 -10.38 10.79
N PRO A 280 21.59 -10.08 9.64
CA PRO A 280 21.50 -8.73 9.12
C PRO A 280 20.89 -7.74 10.10
N TYR A 281 19.87 -8.13 10.86
CA TYR A 281 19.23 -7.24 11.84
C TYR A 281 20.12 -7.01 13.05
N GLY A 282 20.66 -8.09 13.64
CA GLY A 282 21.53 -8.01 14.82
C GLY A 282 22.80 -7.19 14.59
N LYS A 283 23.40 -7.32 13.39
CA LYS A 283 24.63 -6.61 13.00
C LYS A 283 24.40 -5.24 12.35
N HIS A 284 23.15 -4.85 12.10
CA HIS A 284 22.83 -3.61 11.40
C HIS A 284 23.37 -2.39 12.17
N SER A 285 24.12 -1.48 11.54
CA SER A 285 24.73 -0.32 12.23
C SER A 285 23.89 0.96 12.17
N GLY A 286 22.72 0.92 11.53
CA GLY A 286 21.84 2.07 11.36
C GLY A 286 21.19 2.57 12.65
N LYS A 287 20.80 3.86 12.65
CA LYS A 287 20.28 4.53 13.85
C LYS A 287 18.83 4.20 14.15
N LEU A 288 18.00 3.97 13.12
CA LEU A 288 16.58 3.65 13.24
C LEU A 288 16.21 2.50 12.28
N PRO A 289 16.67 1.26 12.55
CA PRO A 289 16.41 0.13 11.69
C PRO A 289 14.95 -0.30 11.75
N LEU A 290 14.34 -0.42 10.56
CA LEU A 290 13.00 -0.93 10.35
C LEU A 290 13.09 -2.24 9.58
N VAL A 291 12.45 -3.29 10.11
CA VAL A 291 12.25 -4.54 9.38
C VAL A 291 11.09 -4.34 8.41
N LEU A 292 11.28 -4.72 7.14
CA LEU A 292 10.22 -4.63 6.11
C LEU A 292 9.63 -5.99 5.75
N GLY A 293 10.43 -7.06 5.84
CA GLY A 293 9.99 -8.40 5.46
C GLY A 293 11.12 -9.21 4.83
N LYS A 294 10.75 -10.09 3.89
CA LYS A 294 11.68 -10.77 2.99
C LYS A 294 11.52 -10.26 1.56
N ASP A 295 12.57 -10.30 0.78
CA ASP A 295 12.49 -10.08 -0.68
C ASP A 295 11.88 -11.31 -1.38
N ILE A 296 11.77 -11.23 -2.72
CA ILE A 296 11.26 -12.33 -3.54
C ILE A 296 12.14 -13.59 -3.47
N GLY A 297 13.40 -13.47 -3.07
CA GLY A 297 14.32 -14.60 -2.87
C GLY A 297 14.35 -15.13 -1.44
N GLY A 298 13.55 -14.57 -0.53
CA GLY A 298 13.50 -14.99 0.87
C GLY A 298 14.52 -14.32 1.79
N ASN A 299 15.33 -13.38 1.30
CA ASN A 299 16.33 -12.70 2.11
C ASN A 299 15.68 -11.59 2.97
N PRO A 300 16.10 -11.41 4.23
CA PRO A 300 15.54 -10.37 5.09
C PRO A 300 15.87 -8.97 4.55
N VAL A 301 14.86 -8.10 4.51
CA VAL A 301 14.97 -6.72 4.04
C VAL A 301 14.80 -5.76 5.21
N LEU A 302 15.81 -4.90 5.36
CA LEU A 302 15.90 -3.88 6.40
C LEU A 302 16.05 -2.50 5.75
N ALA A 303 15.46 -1.49 6.37
CA ALA A 303 15.66 -0.10 6.02
C ALA A 303 16.11 0.70 7.25
N ASP A 304 16.79 1.83 7.04
CA ASP A 304 17.16 2.75 8.13
C ASP A 304 16.39 4.05 7.97
N LEU A 305 15.44 4.30 8.87
CA LEU A 305 14.62 5.52 8.86
C LEU A 305 15.48 6.78 9.01
N ALA A 306 16.66 6.72 9.63
CA ALA A 306 17.54 7.87 9.72
C ALA A 306 18.16 8.26 8.37
N ARG A 307 18.30 7.30 7.44
CA ARG A 307 18.81 7.53 6.07
C ARG A 307 17.70 7.94 5.10
N MET A 308 16.46 7.49 5.37
CA MET A 308 15.24 7.93 4.69
C MET A 308 14.37 8.70 5.69
N PRO A 309 14.66 9.98 5.97
CA PRO A 309 14.19 10.69 7.18
C PRO A 309 12.67 10.74 7.33
N HIS A 310 11.93 10.52 6.24
CA HIS A 310 10.48 10.38 6.24
C HIS A 310 10.08 9.21 5.35
N LEU A 311 9.06 8.45 5.77
CA LEU A 311 8.51 7.32 5.05
C LEU A 311 6.99 7.51 4.88
N LEU A 312 6.50 7.33 3.65
CA LEU A 312 5.07 7.29 3.35
C LEU A 312 4.63 5.83 3.18
N VAL A 313 3.66 5.40 3.97
CA VAL A 313 3.06 4.05 3.86
C VAL A 313 1.59 4.20 3.44
N ALA A 314 1.24 3.63 2.29
CA ALA A 314 -0.11 3.65 1.74
C ALA A 314 -0.54 2.24 1.33
N GLY A 315 -1.84 1.95 1.47
CA GLY A 315 -2.41 0.64 1.13
C GLY A 315 -3.92 0.62 1.34
N THR A 316 -4.62 -0.23 0.59
CA THR A 316 -6.06 -0.48 0.73
C THR A 316 -6.34 -1.29 1.99
N THR A 317 -7.59 -1.33 2.46
CA THR A 317 -7.98 -2.20 3.58
C THR A 317 -7.66 -3.66 3.25
N GLY A 318 -7.07 -4.39 4.20
CA GLY A 318 -6.68 -5.79 4.00
C GLY A 318 -5.35 -6.01 3.26
N SER A 319 -4.70 -4.94 2.77
CA SER A 319 -3.37 -5.05 2.11
C SER A 319 -2.20 -5.33 3.06
N GLY A 320 -2.44 -5.30 4.39
CA GLY A 320 -1.40 -5.51 5.41
C GLY A 320 -0.76 -4.22 5.94
N LYS A 321 -1.27 -3.03 5.59
CA LYS A 321 -0.73 -1.74 6.07
C LYS A 321 -0.58 -1.67 7.60
N SER A 322 -1.62 -2.02 8.35
CA SER A 322 -1.60 -1.94 9.81
C SER A 322 -0.59 -2.93 10.42
N VAL A 323 -0.50 -4.15 9.86
CA VAL A 323 0.51 -5.13 10.24
C VAL A 323 1.92 -4.62 9.98
N ALA A 324 2.15 -3.99 8.81
CA ALA A 324 3.46 -3.42 8.47
C ALA A 324 3.86 -2.29 9.44
N ILE A 325 2.93 -1.42 9.83
CA ILE A 325 3.19 -0.36 10.82
C ILE A 325 3.58 -0.98 12.18
N ASN A 326 2.86 -2.01 12.64
CA ASN A 326 3.19 -2.69 13.88
C ASN A 326 4.57 -3.37 13.82
N VAL A 327 4.93 -3.97 12.68
CA VAL A 327 6.27 -4.52 12.44
C VAL A 327 7.34 -3.44 12.52
N MET A 328 7.11 -2.26 11.92
CA MET A 328 8.05 -1.13 11.99
C MET A 328 8.22 -0.63 13.43
N ILE A 329 7.14 -0.48 14.19
CA ILE A 329 7.20 -0.06 15.60
C ILE A 329 7.95 -1.10 16.43
N LEU A 330 7.61 -2.38 16.29
CA LEU A 330 8.29 -3.47 17.00
C LEU A 330 9.77 -3.57 16.63
N SER A 331 10.14 -3.28 15.38
CA SER A 331 11.54 -3.23 14.95
C SER A 331 12.37 -2.21 15.75
N LEU A 332 11.75 -1.12 16.21
CA LEU A 332 12.39 -0.15 17.08
C LEU A 332 12.36 -0.63 18.53
N LEU A 333 11.22 -1.12 19.03
CA LEU A 333 11.06 -1.54 20.43
C LEU A 333 11.96 -2.72 20.83
N TYR A 334 12.28 -3.63 19.91
CA TYR A 334 13.21 -4.74 20.16
C TYR A 334 14.69 -4.33 20.20
N ARG A 335 14.99 -3.05 19.97
CA ARG A 335 16.38 -2.56 19.85
C ARG A 335 16.67 -1.25 20.57
N MET A 336 15.66 -0.41 20.75
CA MET A 336 15.80 0.95 21.25
C MET A 336 15.23 1.05 22.66
N SER A 337 16.00 1.66 23.56
CA SER A 337 15.48 2.10 24.85
C SER A 337 14.73 3.44 24.70
N PRO A 338 13.84 3.78 25.65
CA PRO A 338 13.10 5.04 25.65
C PRO A 338 13.98 6.30 25.59
N ASP A 339 15.22 6.23 26.10
CA ASP A 339 16.18 7.33 26.04
C ASP A 339 16.76 7.57 24.64
N LYS A 340 16.73 6.54 23.78
CA LYS A 340 17.24 6.61 22.41
C LYS A 340 16.18 7.01 21.40
N VAL A 341 14.92 6.58 21.60
CA VAL A 341 13.81 6.83 20.68
C VAL A 341 12.55 7.15 21.46
N ARG A 342 11.92 8.26 21.11
CA ARG A 342 10.58 8.65 21.57
C ARG A 342 9.61 8.62 20.39
N LEU A 343 8.42 8.07 20.62
CA LEU A 343 7.39 7.93 19.59
C LEU A 343 6.22 8.86 19.89
N ILE A 344 5.71 9.51 18.85
CA ILE A 344 4.43 10.22 18.89
C ILE A 344 3.52 9.48 17.93
N LEU A 345 2.54 8.76 18.46
CA LEU A 345 1.59 7.97 17.69
C LEU A 345 0.27 8.74 17.58
N VAL A 346 -0.19 8.95 16.36
CA VAL A 346 -1.46 9.63 16.07
C VAL A 346 -2.37 8.66 15.35
N ASP A 347 -3.40 8.18 16.06
CA ASP A 347 -4.42 7.30 15.49
C ASP A 347 -5.79 8.00 15.50
N PRO A 348 -6.21 8.63 14.39
CA PRO A 348 -7.50 9.33 14.34
C PRO A 348 -8.70 8.38 14.43
N LYS A 349 -8.52 7.07 14.28
CA LYS A 349 -9.59 6.07 14.35
C LYS A 349 -9.57 5.23 15.63
N MET A 350 -8.50 5.29 16.42
CA MET A 350 -8.29 4.52 17.65
C MET A 350 -8.44 3.01 17.50
N LEU A 351 -8.03 2.45 16.36
CA LEU A 351 -8.17 1.01 16.06
C LEU A 351 -6.84 0.26 16.08
N GLU A 352 -5.75 0.93 15.72
CA GLU A 352 -4.51 0.27 15.32
C GLU A 352 -3.40 0.50 16.34
N LEU A 353 -3.29 1.74 16.86
CA LEU A 353 -2.14 2.15 17.68
C LEU A 353 -2.46 2.31 19.16
N SER A 354 -3.73 2.21 19.56
CA SER A 354 -4.15 2.29 20.97
C SER A 354 -3.54 1.21 21.85
N VAL A 355 -3.11 0.08 21.26
CA VAL A 355 -2.39 -0.99 21.94
C VAL A 355 -1.02 -0.57 22.48
N TYR A 356 -0.44 0.52 21.97
CA TYR A 356 0.85 1.05 22.40
C TYR A 356 0.72 2.11 23.52
N GLU A 357 -0.49 2.36 24.03
CA GLU A 357 -0.69 3.29 25.14
C GLU A 357 0.10 2.85 26.37
N GLY A 358 0.84 3.77 26.98
CA GLY A 358 1.59 3.52 28.21
C GLY A 358 2.96 2.83 28.05
N ILE A 359 3.46 2.62 26.83
CA ILE A 359 4.87 2.24 26.65
C ILE A 359 5.80 3.39 27.09
N PRO A 360 6.96 3.08 27.73
CA PRO A 360 7.79 4.08 28.40
C PRO A 360 8.57 5.03 27.49
#